data_AF-K5VMZ3-F1
#
_entry.id   AF-K5VMZ3-F1
#
_cell.length_a   1.000
_cell.length_b   1.000
_cell.length_c   1.000
_cell.angle_alpha   90.00
_cell.angle_beta   90.00
_cell.angle_gamma   90.00
#
_symmetry.space_group_name_H-M   'P 1'
#
loop_
_entity.id
_entity.type
_entity.pdbx_description
1 polymer ?
#
loop_
_entity_poly.entity_id
_entity_poly.type
_entity_poly.pdbx_seq_one_letter_code
_entity_poly.pdbx_strand_id
1 'polypeptide(L)' 'LVFVQWYTPLNMHDEVSGMYSVGVSTSNHERSASVIPITALIRSCHLIPNWGRAINQTWTQENV' A
#
# COMPACT_ATOMS: atom_id res chain seq x y z
N LEU A 1 17.14 -11.88 -7.57
CA LEU A 1 16.01 -12.10 -6.65
C LEU A 1 15.72 -10.80 -5.92
N VAL A 2 14.50 -10.59 -5.48
CA VAL A 2 14.08 -9.42 -4.70
C VAL A 2 13.15 -9.85 -3.57
N PHE A 3 13.24 -9.18 -2.43
CA PHE A 3 12.34 -9.36 -1.30
C PHE A 3 11.13 -8.43 -1.44
N VAL A 4 9.92 -8.96 -1.31
CA VAL A 4 8.68 -8.19 -1.42
C VAL A 4 7.78 -8.45 -0.21
N GLN A 5 7.10 -7.40 0.27
CA GLN A 5 5.95 -7.50 1.17
C GLN A 5 4.67 -7.33 0.36
N TRP A 6 3.68 -8.18 0.63
CA TRP A 6 2.45 -8.20 -0.14
C TRP A 6 1.38 -7.27 0.45
N TYR A 7 0.66 -6.60 -0.44
CA TYR A 7 -0.61 -5.96 -0.12
C TYR A 7 -1.77 -6.93 -0.39
N THR A 8 -2.96 -6.63 0.14
CA THR A 8 -4.18 -7.35 -0.19
C THR A 8 -4.50 -7.23 -1.69
N PRO A 9 -5.18 -8.23 -2.29
CA PRO A 9 -5.60 -8.15 -3.68
C PRO A 9 -6.44 -6.90 -4.00
N LEU A 10 -6.36 -6.41 -5.25
CA LEU A 10 -7.09 -5.26 -5.77
C LEU A 10 -8.56 -5.59 -6.02
N ASN A 11 -9.29 -5.93 -4.96
CA ASN A 11 -10.69 -6.39 -5.06
C ASN A 11 -11.70 -5.31 -4.61
N MET A 12 -11.27 -4.35 -3.81
CA MET A 12 -12.13 -3.30 -3.27
C MET A 12 -11.86 -1.99 -3.98
N HIS A 13 -12.86 -1.47 -4.69
CA HIS A 13 -12.80 -0.14 -5.29
C HIS A 13 -13.32 0.91 -4.31
N ASP A 14 -12.57 1.97 -4.09
CA ASP A 14 -12.99 3.14 -3.32
C ASP A 14 -13.56 4.20 -4.26
N GLU A 15 -14.86 4.48 -4.14
CA GLU A 15 -15.56 5.43 -5.00
C GLU A 15 -15.09 6.88 -4.81
N VAL A 16 -14.58 7.21 -3.62
CA VAL A 16 -14.14 8.59 -3.32
C VAL A 16 -12.82 8.91 -4.02
N SER A 17 -11.83 8.02 -3.92
CA SER A 17 -10.55 8.20 -4.61
C SER A 17 -10.57 7.75 -6.07
N GLY A 18 -11.53 6.92 -6.48
CA GLY A 18 -11.54 6.25 -7.78
C GLY A 18 -10.39 5.24 -7.94
N MET A 19 -9.86 4.72 -6.82
CA MET A 19 -8.73 3.81 -6.78
C MET A 19 -9.10 2.50 -6.08
N TYR A 20 -8.25 1.48 -6.24
CA TYR A 20 -8.37 0.26 -5.45
C TYR A 20 -7.79 0.46 -4.05
N SER A 21 -8.57 0.08 -3.04
CA SER A 21 -8.13 0.05 -1.65
C SER A 21 -7.27 -1.18 -1.40
N VAL A 22 -6.13 -0.98 -0.76
CA VAL A 22 -5.19 -2.05 -0.38
C VAL A 22 -4.76 -1.91 1.08
N GLY A 23 -4.66 -3.04 1.77
CA GLY A 23 -4.07 -3.16 3.10
C GLY A 23 -2.81 -4.03 3.07
N VAL A 24 -2.07 -4.07 4.17
CA VAL A 24 -0.94 -5.00 4.32
C VAL A 24 -1.48 -6.43 4.40
N SER A 25 -1.00 -7.34 3.55
CA SER A 25 -1.41 -8.74 3.61
C SER A 25 -0.75 -9.42 4.81
N THR A 26 -1.53 -10.13 5.61
CA THR A 26 -1.03 -10.92 6.75
C THR A 26 -1.36 -12.39 6.58
N SER A 27 -0.47 -13.25 7.06
CA SER A 27 -0.68 -14.70 7.16
C SER A 27 -0.13 -15.14 8.51
N ASN A 28 -0.92 -15.89 9.29
CA ASN A 28 -0.56 -16.30 10.66
C ASN A 28 -0.09 -15.14 11.56
N HIS A 29 -0.76 -13.98 11.49
CA HIS A 29 -0.43 -12.75 12.23
C HIS A 29 0.92 -12.09 11.85
N GLU A 30 1.59 -12.58 10.82
CA GLU A 30 2.81 -11.98 10.28
C GLU A 30 2.57 -11.35 8.91
N ARG A 31 3.40 -10.37 8.54
CA ARG A 31 3.34 -9.77 7.21
C ARG A 31 3.68 -10.82 6.16
N SER A 32 2.79 -10.99 5.18
CA SER A 32 3.06 -11.87 4.06
C SER A 32 4.19 -11.28 3.22
N ALA A 33 5.26 -12.04 3.07
CA ALA A 33 6.45 -11.64 2.31
C ALA A 33 6.99 -12.83 1.52
N SER A 34 7.74 -12.55 0.46
CA SER A 34 8.38 -13.59 -0.35
C SER A 34 9.63 -13.08 -1.05
N VAL A 35 10.46 -14.01 -1.52
CA VAL A 35 11.60 -13.73 -2.38
C VAL A 35 11.28 -14.21 -3.79
N ILE A 36 11.22 -13.29 -4.74
CA ILE A 36 10.83 -13.57 -6.14
C ILE A 36 11.94 -13.22 -7.13
N PRO A 37 11.96 -13.80 -8.34
CA PRO A 37 12.79 -13.31 -9.43
C PRO A 37 12.46 -11.84 -9.73
N ILE A 38 13.48 -11.03 -10.02
CA ILE A 38 13.28 -9.62 -10.36
C ILE A 38 12.44 -9.45 -11.65
N THR A 39 12.50 -10.45 -12.54
CA THR A 39 11.72 -10.53 -13.77
C THR A 39 10.22 -10.70 -13.54
N ALA A 40 9.78 -11.02 -12.32
CA ALA A 40 8.37 -11.07 -11.96
C ALA A 40 7.78 -9.67 -11.66
N LEU A 41 8.62 -8.63 -11.49
CA LEU A 41 8.16 -7.25 -11.34
C LEU A 41 7.81 -6.68 -12.71
N ILE A 42 6.53 -6.39 -12.92
CA ILE A 42 6.04 -5.85 -14.19
C ILE A 42 6.25 -4.33 -14.25
N ARG A 43 5.80 -3.59 -13.23
CA ARG A 43 5.89 -2.14 -13.13
C ARG A 43 5.65 -1.66 -11.71
N SER A 44 6.10 -0.44 -11.42
CA SER A 44 5.65 0.28 -10.22
C SER A 44 4.20 0.75 -10.38
N CYS A 45 3.55 0.97 -9.24
CA CYS A 45 2.26 1.65 -9.15
C CYS A 45 2.32 2.71 -8.06
N HIS A 46 1.49 3.74 -8.18
CA HIS A 46 1.42 4.81 -7.19
C HIS A 46 0.44 4.40 -6.09
N LEU A 47 0.87 4.49 -4.84
CA LEU A 47 0.00 4.32 -3.67
C LEU A 47 -0.26 5.69 -3.09
N ILE A 48 -1.54 6.03 -2.92
CA ILE A 48 -1.95 7.22 -2.19
C ILE A 48 -2.39 6.76 -0.80
N PRO A 49 -1.85 7.33 0.28
CA PRO A 49 -2.30 7.01 1.62
C PRO A 49 -3.78 7.37 1.81
N ASN A 50 -4.55 6.43 2.35
CA ASN A 50 -5.89 6.70 2.86
C ASN A 50 -5.80 6.99 4.35
N TRP A 51 -5.94 8.27 4.72
CA TRP A 51 -5.81 8.71 6.12
C TRP A 51 -7.09 8.51 6.95
N GLY A 52 -8.23 8.19 6.33
CA GLY A 52 -9.53 8.04 7.01
C GLY A 52 -10.06 9.31 7.71
N ARG A 53 -9.29 10.40 7.72
CA ARG A 53 -9.61 11.72 8.29
C ARG A 53 -8.97 12.80 7.45
N ALA A 54 -9.52 14.02 7.50
CA ALA A 54 -8.88 15.18 6.91
C ALA A 54 -7.47 15.34 7.51
N ILE A 55 -6.46 15.47 6.64
CA ILE A 55 -5.10 15.79 7.05
C ILE A 55 -5.13 17.17 7.72
N ASN A 56 -4.42 17.34 8.82
CA ASN A 56 -4.28 18.64 9.42
C ASN A 56 -3.49 19.56 8.47
N GLN A 57 -4.15 20.57 7.93
CA GLN A 57 -3.57 21.51 6.98
C GLN A 57 -2.51 22.44 7.60
N THR A 58 -2.40 22.48 8.93
CA THR A 58 -1.35 23.24 9.62
C THR A 58 -0.06 22.45 9.80
N TRP A 59 0.00 21.20 9.33
CA TRP A 59 1.22 20.42 9.36
C TRP A 59 2.28 20.98 8.41
N THR A 60 3.44 21.29 8.97
CA THR A 60 4.65 21.69 8.25
C THR A 60 5.77 20.71 8.58
N GLN A 61 6.85 20.72 7.81
CA GLN A 61 7.97 19.80 8.05
C GLN A 61 8.60 20.00 9.45
N GLU A 62 8.46 21.19 10.03
CA GLU A 62 8.98 21.53 11.36
C GLU A 62 8.12 21.00 12.52
N ASN A 63 6.88 20.58 12.28
CA ASN A 63 5.90 20.28 13.34
C ASN A 63 5.28 18.87 13.27
N VAL A 64 5.80 18.00 12.40
CA VAL A 64 5.41 16.57 12.27
C VAL A 64 6.58 15.66 12.61
#